data_AF-A0A2M8J5W6-F1
#
_entry.id   AF-A0A2M8J5W6-F1
#
_cell.length_a   1.000
_cell.length_b   1.000
_cell.length_c   1.000
_cell.angle_alpha   90.00
_cell.angle_beta   90.00
_cell.angle_gamma   90.00
#
_symmetry.space_group_name_H-M   'P 1'
#
loop_
_entity.id
_entity.type
_entity.pdbx_description
1 polymer ?
#
loop_
_entity_poly.entity_id
_entity_poly.type
_entity_poly.pdbx_seq_one_letter_code
_entity_poly.pdbx_strand_id
1 'polypeptide(L)' 'MRFNRLLVQAYRLASILIVSGFLMLCQPFVQELFAWGFPVLLTGVILFMVLDHIPEKTVNTEEA' A
#
# COMPACT_ATOMS: atom_id res chain seq x y z
N MET A 1 5.06 21.04 -3.36
CA MET A 1 6.23 20.13 -3.23
C MET A 1 6.19 19.14 -2.06
N ARG A 2 5.59 19.44 -0.88
CA ARG A 2 5.56 18.47 0.26
C ARG A 2 4.54 17.34 0.09
N PHE A 3 3.40 17.60 -0.57
CA PHE A 3 2.30 16.64 -0.72
C PHE A 3 2.65 15.43 -1.61
N ASN A 4 3.24 15.66 -2.79
CA ASN A 4 3.68 14.55 -3.66
C ASN A 4 4.71 13.62 -2.99
N ARG A 5 5.62 14.17 -2.16
CA ARG A 5 6.60 13.33 -1.45
C ARG A 5 5.95 12.44 -0.38
N LEU A 6 4.90 12.92 0.28
CA LEU A 6 4.14 12.14 1.24
C LEU A 6 3.35 11.01 0.57
N LEU A 7 2.71 11.29 -0.58
CA LEU A 7 2.01 10.26 -1.36
C LEU A 7 2.95 9.16 -1.86
N VAL A 8 4.13 9.55 -2.39
CA VAL A 8 5.14 8.58 -2.85
C VAL A 8 5.67 7.72 -1.69
N GLN A 9 5.88 8.30 -0.51
CA GLN A 9 6.29 7.54 0.67
C GLN A 9 5.18 6.60 1.16
N ALA A 10 3.93 7.05 1.15
CA ALA A 10 2.77 6.23 1.51
C ALA A 10 2.59 5.04 0.54
N TYR A 11 2.77 5.25 -0.77
CA TYR A 11 2.76 4.17 -1.76
C TYR A 11 3.85 3.13 -1.50
N ARG A 12 5.10 3.57 -1.23
CA ARG A 12 6.20 2.66 -0.88
C ARG A 12 5.90 1.86 0.38
N LEU A 13 5.36 2.51 1.41
CA LEU A 13 4.96 1.83 2.65
C LEU A 13 3.85 0.80 2.39
N ALA A 14 2.81 1.17 1.64
CA ALA A 14 1.72 0.26 1.28
C ALA A 14 2.23 -0.98 0.53
N SER A 15 3.06 -0.80 -0.49
CA SER A 15 3.63 -1.93 -1.24
C SER A 15 4.52 -2.83 -0.37
N ILE A 16 5.34 -2.26 0.50
CA ILE A 16 6.16 -3.05 1.44
C ILE A 16 5.26 -3.83 2.42
N LEU A 17 4.18 -3.22 2.90
CA LEU A 17 3.23 -3.88 3.80
C LEU A 17 2.54 -5.08 3.13
N ILE A 18 2.15 -4.94 1.87
CA ILE A 18 1.53 -6.00 1.08
C ILE A 18 2.49 -7.17 0.89
N VAL A 19 3.73 -6.90 0.47
CA VAL A 19 4.76 -7.93 0.27
C VAL A 19 5.11 -8.61 1.59
N SER A 20 5.22 -7.84 2.68
CA SER A 20 5.47 -8.39 4.02
C SER A 20 4.33 -9.29 4.49
N GLY A 21 3.07 -8.86 4.32
CA GLY A 21 1.90 -9.67 4.68
C GLY A 21 1.80 -10.96 3.85
N PHE A 22 2.18 -10.89 2.57
CA PHE A 22 2.23 -12.06 1.69
C PHE A 22 3.30 -13.07 2.14
N LEU A 23 4.50 -12.59 2.46
CA LEU A 23 5.57 -13.44 3.00
C LEU A 23 5.19 -14.07 4.35
N MET A 24 4.46 -13.35 5.21
CA MET A 24 3.92 -13.87 6.47
C MET A 24 2.93 -15.01 6.25
N LEU A 25 2.11 -14.95 5.19
CA LEU A 25 1.16 -16.03 4.83
C LEU A 25 1.86 -17.24 4.22
N CYS A 26 2.99 -17.07 3.54
CA CYS A 26 3.73 -18.16 2.91
C CYS A 26 4.59 -18.97 3.89
N GLN A 27 4.83 -18.52 5.12
CA GLN A 27 5.67 -19.27 6.04
C GLN A 27 4.90 -20.43 6.70
N PRO A 28 5.51 -21.62 6.85
CA PRO A 28 4.88 -22.78 7.51
C PRO A 28 5.21 -22.93 9.01
N PHE A 29 6.03 -22.03 9.59
CA PHE A 29 6.66 -22.29 10.89
C PHE A 29 5.98 -21.61 12.09
N VAL A 30 5.42 -20.41 11.93
CA VAL A 30 4.84 -19.64 13.05
C VAL A 30 3.36 -19.37 12.78
N GLN A 31 2.49 -20.09 13.50
CA GLN A 31 1.04 -20.02 13.37
C GLN A 31 0.47 -18.64 13.71
N GLU A 32 1.02 -17.97 14.73
CA GLU A 32 0.64 -16.60 15.10
C GLU A 32 0.89 -15.61 13.96
N LEU A 33 2.08 -15.64 13.35
CA LEU A 33 2.40 -14.74 12.24
C LEU A 33 1.54 -15.04 11.00
N PHE A 34 1.15 -16.29 10.78
CA PHE A 34 0.24 -16.67 9.70
C PHE A 34 -1.17 -16.09 9.95
N ALA A 35 -1.68 -16.18 11.18
CA ALA A 35 -2.96 -15.60 11.56
C ALA A 35 -2.98 -14.07 11.41
N TRP A 36 -1.87 -13.40 11.73
CA TRP A 36 -1.70 -11.96 11.54
C TRP A 36 -1.34 -11.55 10.10
N GLY A 37 -0.87 -12.48 9.26
CA GLY A 37 -0.50 -12.20 7.87
C GLY A 37 -1.68 -11.72 7.02
N PHE A 38 -2.84 -12.34 7.19
CA PHE A 38 -4.07 -11.95 6.48
C PHE A 38 -4.51 -10.50 6.78
N PRO A 39 -4.71 -10.08 8.05
CA PRO A 39 -5.07 -8.70 8.35
C PRO A 39 -3.97 -7.69 7.99
N VAL A 40 -2.69 -8.05 8.09
CA VAL A 40 -1.58 -7.18 7.65
C VAL A 40 -1.63 -6.95 6.14
N LEU A 41 -1.78 -8.02 5.35
CA LEU A 41 -1.90 -7.92 3.90
C LEU A 41 -3.13 -7.10 3.51
N LEU A 42 -4.28 -7.37 4.14
CA LEU A 42 -5.55 -6.68 3.87
C LEU A 42 -5.45 -5.19 4.19
N THR A 43 -4.78 -4.82 5.28
CA THR A 43 -4.50 -3.42 5.63
C THR A 43 -3.63 -2.73 4.58
N GLY A 44 -2.59 -3.41 4.09
CA GLY A 44 -1.72 -2.90 3.02
C GLY A 44 -2.48 -2.68 1.71
N VAL A 45 -3.34 -3.63 1.33
CA VAL A 45 -4.19 -3.54 0.13
C VAL A 45 -5.21 -2.41 0.25
N ILE A 46 -5.89 -2.27 1.39
CA ILE A 46 -6.83 -1.15 1.63
C ILE A 46 -6.10 0.19 1.52
N LEU A 47 -4.93 0.32 2.17
CA LEU A 47 -4.13 1.55 2.12
C LEU A 47 -3.75 1.89 0.67
N PHE A 48 -3.33 0.89 -0.11
CA PHE A 48 -3.00 1.04 -1.53
C PHE A 48 -4.23 1.46 -2.35
N MET A 49 -5.38 0.82 -2.13
CA MET A 49 -6.64 1.14 -2.83
C MET A 49 -7.16 2.55 -2.51
N VAL A 50 -6.97 3.01 -1.26
CA VAL A 50 -7.28 4.38 -0.83
C VAL A 50 -6.34 5.39 -1.50
N LEU A 51 -5.04 5.10 -1.55
CA LEU A 51 -4.05 5.94 -2.24
C LEU A 51 -4.35 6.05 -3.74
N ASP A 52 -4.81 4.97 -4.36
CA ASP A 52 -5.18 4.91 -5.79
C ASP A 52 -6.41 5.77 -6.13
N HIS A 53 -7.30 5.96 -5.15
CA HIS A 53 -8.45 6.84 -5.29
C HIS A 53 -8.15 8.31 -5.02
N ILE A 54 -6.94 8.67 -4.55
CA ILE A 54 -6.58 10.09 -4.43
C ILE A 54 -6.32 10.59 -5.85
N PRO A 55 -7.20 11.43 -6.43
CA PRO A 55 -6.96 11.96 -7.75
C PRO A 55 -5.68 12.78 -7.68
N GLU A 56 -4.65 12.33 -8.40
CA GLU A 56 -3.54 13.20 -8.75
C GLU A 56 -4.17 14.36 -9.52
N LYS A 57 -4.23 15.51 -8.83
CA LYS A 57 -4.93 16.73 -9.24
C LYS A 57 -4.83 16.86 -10.75
N THR A 58 -5.97 16.73 -11.43
CA THR A 58 -6.10 16.83 -12.88
C THR A 58 -5.25 17.98 -13.41
N VAL A 59 -4.10 17.65 -14.01
CA VAL A 59 -3.47 18.56 -14.97
C VAL A 59 -4.13 18.25 -16.30
N ASN A 60 -5.34 18.77 -16.46
CA ASN A 60 -5.80 19.14 -17.79
C ASN A 60 -4.96 20.35 -18.19
N THR A 61 -3.78 20.08 -18.75
CA THR A 61 -3.20 20.96 -19.76
C THR A 61 -3.35 20.23 -21.08
N GLU A 62 -4.62 20.03 -21.47
CA GLU A 62 -4.98 20.21 -22.86
C GLU A 62 -4.79 21.71 -23.12
N GLU A 63 -3.91 22.02 -24.08
CA GLU A 63 -3.82 23.31 -24.80
C GLU A 63 -3.19 24.52 -24.07
N ALA A 64 -1.89 24.74 -24.35
CA ALA A 64 -1.30 26.07 -24.53
C ALA A 64 -0.09 25.99 -25.47
#